data_AF-A0A2P4Q3K4-F1
#
_entry.id   AF-A0A2P4Q3K4-F1
#
_cell.length_a   1.000
_cell.length_b   1.000
_cell.length_c   1.000
_cell.angle_alpha   90.00
_cell.angle_beta   90.00
_cell.angle_gamma   90.00
#
_symmetry.space_group_name_H-M   'P 1'
#
loop_
_entity.id
_entity.type
_entity.pdbx_description
1 polymer ?
#
loop_
_entity_poly.entity_id
_entity_poly.type
_entity_poly.pdbx_seq_one_letter_code
_entity_poly.pdbx_strand_id
1 'polypeptide(L)'
;MAPEILRRNPYTKASDIYSFSIIMWEFTSGNFPFKHEAHDHDLILSICKEGKRPEIIKNTPKCYIDLMKKCWDSDPSNRPTIIMLENIISEWIKCINEYYEVNGDVNDKY
;
A
#
# COMPACT_ATOMS: atom_id res chain seq x y z
N MET A 1 -2.09 7.01 9.00
CA MET A 1 -2.04 6.11 10.19
C MET A 1 -3.16 5.09 10.11
N ALA A 2 -2.99 3.92 10.73
CA ALA A 2 -4.02 2.89 10.77
C ALA A 2 -5.25 3.34 11.62
N PRO A 3 -6.48 2.95 11.24
CA PRO A 3 -7.69 3.37 11.94
C PRO A 3 -7.70 3.05 13.44
N GLU A 4 -7.19 1.89 13.85
CA GLU A 4 -7.11 1.51 15.25
C GLU A 4 -6.17 2.41 16.06
N ILE A 5 -5.06 2.86 15.47
CA ILE A 5 -4.12 3.80 16.11
C ILE A 5 -4.75 5.17 16.26
N LEU A 6 -5.47 5.65 15.23
CA LEU A 6 -6.22 6.89 15.28
C LEU A 6 -7.30 6.88 16.37
N ARG A 7 -7.88 5.70 16.66
CA ARG A 7 -8.82 5.48 17.77
C ARG A 7 -8.13 5.30 19.14
N ARG A 8 -6.81 5.46 19.22
CA ARG A 8 -5.98 5.25 20.43
C ARG A 8 -6.00 3.81 20.95
N ASN A 9 -6.27 2.83 20.09
CA ASN A 9 -6.07 1.43 20.44
C ASN A 9 -4.57 1.09 20.46
N PRO A 10 -4.17 -0.01 21.13
CA PRO A 10 -2.79 -0.45 21.16
C PRO A 10 -2.22 -0.68 19.76
N TYR A 11 -0.92 -0.38 19.65
CA TYR A 11 -0.16 -0.65 18.45
C TYR A 11 0.03 -2.14 18.21
N THR A 12 -0.03 -2.56 16.96
CA THR A 12 0.15 -3.95 16.56
C THR A 12 0.99 -4.07 15.29
N LYS A 13 1.51 -5.27 15.02
CA LYS A 13 2.15 -5.59 13.73
C LYS A 13 1.21 -5.35 12.54
N ALA A 14 -0.10 -5.49 12.71
CA ALA A 14 -1.06 -5.19 11.64
C ALA A 14 -1.14 -3.68 11.33
N SER A 15 -0.81 -2.82 12.30
CA SER A 15 -0.73 -1.37 12.12
C SER A 15 0.51 -0.97 11.30
N ASP A 16 1.61 -1.71 11.41
CA ASP A 16 2.77 -1.61 10.50
C ASP A 16 2.36 -1.92 9.05
N ILE A 17 1.64 -3.03 8.85
CA ILE A 17 1.19 -3.46 7.51
C ILE A 17 0.28 -2.42 6.86
N TYR A 18 -0.60 -1.78 7.66
CA TYR A 18 -1.37 -0.65 7.18
C TYR A 18 -0.47 0.50 6.76
N SER A 19 0.51 0.88 7.58
CA SER A 19 1.41 1.99 7.25
C SER A 19 2.23 1.69 5.98
N PHE A 20 2.65 0.45 5.79
CA PHE A 20 3.30 0.00 4.56
C PHE A 20 2.43 0.20 3.32
N SER A 21 1.13 -0.06 3.39
CA SER A 21 0.22 0.19 2.26
C SER A 21 0.09 1.67 1.89
N ILE A 22 0.26 2.57 2.87
CA ILE A 22 0.29 4.01 2.61
C ILE A 22 1.57 4.37 1.86
N ILE A 23 2.71 3.79 2.25
CA ILE A 23 3.97 3.94 1.51
C ILE A 23 3.83 3.38 0.08
N MET A 24 3.21 2.21 -0.08
CA MET A 24 2.91 1.66 -1.41
C MET A 24 2.09 2.64 -2.25
N TRP A 25 1.06 3.25 -1.66
CA TRP A 25 0.28 4.27 -2.34
C TRP A 25 1.10 5.51 -2.72
N GLU A 26 1.94 6.01 -1.80
CA GLU A 26 2.84 7.15 -2.04
C GLU A 26 3.80 6.87 -3.20
N PHE A 27 4.32 5.65 -3.32
CA PHE A 27 5.16 5.25 -4.47
C PHE A 27 4.41 5.35 -5.80
N THR A 28 3.13 4.97 -5.82
CA THR A 28 2.33 5.02 -7.05
C THR A 28 1.88 6.43 -7.39
N SER A 29 1.66 7.28 -6.39
CA SER A 29 1.09 8.62 -6.57
C SER A 29 2.15 9.73 -6.70
N GLY A 30 3.34 9.51 -6.15
CA GLY A 30 4.36 10.55 -5.97
C GLY A 30 3.90 11.70 -5.08
N ASN A 31 2.87 11.49 -4.25
CA ASN A 31 2.23 12.52 -3.43
C ASN A 31 1.96 12.03 -2.01
N PHE A 32 1.74 12.96 -1.09
CA PHE A 32 1.29 12.65 0.27
C PHE A 32 -0.19 12.23 0.31
N PRO A 33 -0.57 11.26 1.16
CA PRO A 33 -1.97 10.85 1.31
C PRO A 33 -2.80 12.02 1.83
N PHE A 34 -3.93 12.27 1.18
CA PHE A 34 -4.86 13.36 1.53
C PHE A 34 -4.26 14.78 1.46
N LYS A 35 -3.26 15.00 0.59
CA LYS A 35 -2.56 16.29 0.41
C LYS A 35 -3.45 17.55 0.33
N HIS A 36 -4.67 17.42 -0.18
CA HIS A 36 -5.60 18.54 -0.38
C HIS A 36 -6.68 18.64 0.70
N GLU A 37 -6.57 17.87 1.77
CA GLU A 37 -7.55 17.83 2.85
C GLU A 37 -6.95 18.38 4.14
N ALA A 38 -7.82 18.93 5.01
CA ALA A 38 -7.39 19.32 6.34
C ALA A 38 -7.07 18.07 7.17
N HIS A 39 -5.93 18.06 7.85
CA HIS A 39 -5.51 16.97 8.73
C HIS A 39 -6.10 17.14 10.13
N ASP A 40 -7.43 17.12 10.20
CA ASP A 40 -8.21 17.42 11.39
C ASP A 40 -9.00 16.19 11.90
N HIS A 41 -9.89 16.43 12.85
CA HIS A 41 -10.74 15.39 13.43
C HIS A 41 -11.73 14.81 12.41
N ASP A 42 -12.17 15.59 11.43
CA ASP A 42 -13.13 15.13 10.43
C ASP A 42 -12.47 14.13 9.47
N LEU A 43 -11.22 14.37 9.08
CA LEU A 43 -10.45 13.38 8.32
C LEU A 43 -10.27 12.08 9.10
N ILE A 44 -9.98 12.15 10.41
CA ILE A 44 -9.88 10.97 11.28
C ILE A 44 -11.21 10.22 11.29
N LEU A 45 -12.34 10.92 11.42
CA LEU A 45 -13.67 10.30 11.38
C LEU A 45 -13.95 9.62 10.04
N SER A 46 -13.65 10.26 8.90
CA SER A 46 -13.85 9.65 7.60
C SER A 46 -12.99 8.40 7.40
N ILE A 47 -11.72 8.41 7.84
CA ILE A 47 -10.85 7.22 7.75
C ILE A 47 -11.38 6.09 8.64
N CYS A 48 -11.76 6.41 9.88
CA CYS A 48 -12.15 5.42 10.87
C CYS A 48 -13.59 4.91 10.69
N LYS A 49 -14.56 5.75 10.34
CA LYS A 49 -15.99 5.37 10.31
C LYS A 49 -16.47 5.08 8.89
N GLU A 50 -16.09 5.92 7.94
CA GLU A 50 -16.56 5.81 6.54
C GLU A 50 -15.64 4.93 5.70
N GLY A 51 -14.47 4.56 6.23
CA GLY A 51 -13.49 3.75 5.50
C GLY A 51 -12.80 4.53 4.38
N LYS A 52 -12.70 5.86 4.50
CA LYS A 52 -12.02 6.70 3.52
C LYS A 52 -10.59 6.22 3.28
N ARG A 53 -10.18 6.16 2.01
CA ARG A 53 -8.85 5.76 1.55
C ARG A 53 -8.36 6.72 0.46
N PRO A 54 -7.04 6.84 0.25
CA PRO A 54 -6.50 7.57 -0.88
C PRO A 54 -6.99 7.03 -2.23
N GLU A 55 -7.14 7.90 -3.23
CA GLU A 55 -7.61 7.53 -4.57
C GLU A 55 -6.62 6.61 -5.27
N ILE A 56 -7.11 5.55 -5.92
CA ILE A 56 -6.25 4.64 -6.69
C ILE A 56 -5.75 5.35 -7.96
N ILE A 57 -4.44 5.41 -8.13
CA ILE A 57 -3.81 6.06 -9.28
C ILE A 57 -4.07 5.25 -10.55
N LYS A 58 -4.40 5.95 -11.64
CA LYS A 58 -4.60 5.33 -12.95
C LYS A 58 -3.31 4.65 -13.40
N ASN A 59 -3.44 3.49 -14.05
CA ASN A 59 -2.34 2.65 -14.55
C ASN A 59 -1.53 1.92 -13.46
N THR A 60 -1.89 2.00 -12.17
CA THR A 60 -1.30 1.11 -11.17
C THR A 60 -1.67 -0.34 -11.51
N PRO A 61 -0.70 -1.29 -11.53
CA PRO A 61 -0.97 -2.69 -11.83
C PRO A 61 -2.00 -3.28 -10.86
N LYS A 62 -2.91 -4.12 -11.38
CA LYS A 62 -3.99 -4.70 -10.58
C LYS A 62 -3.47 -5.50 -9.38
N CYS A 63 -2.42 -6.30 -9.55
CA CYS A 63 -1.80 -7.06 -8.46
C CYS A 63 -1.31 -6.15 -7.32
N TYR A 64 -0.78 -4.98 -7.66
CA TYR A 64 -0.31 -3.98 -6.70
C TYR A 64 -1.48 -3.33 -5.96
N ILE A 65 -2.55 -2.97 -6.69
CA ILE A 65 -3.79 -2.43 -6.11
C ILE A 65 -4.40 -3.44 -5.13
N ASP A 66 -4.50 -4.70 -5.53
CA ASP A 66 -5.14 -5.75 -4.73
C ASP A 66 -4.34 -6.00 -3.43
N LEU A 67 -3.00 -6.06 -3.51
CA LEU A 67 -2.14 -6.19 -2.33
C LEU A 67 -2.24 -4.96 -1.41
N MET A 68 -2.11 -3.76 -1.98
CA MET A 68 -2.24 -2.50 -1.24
C MET A 68 -3.58 -2.42 -0.52
N LYS A 69 -4.67 -2.83 -1.20
CA LYS A 69 -6.01 -2.86 -0.62
C LYS A 69 -6.14 -3.82 0.54
N LYS A 70 -5.51 -5.00 0.42
CA LYS A 70 -5.47 -5.98 1.50
C LYS A 70 -4.70 -5.47 2.71
N CYS A 71 -3.62 -4.71 2.49
CA CYS A 71 -2.79 -4.17 3.55
C CYS A 71 -3.45 -2.99 4.31
N TRP A 72 -4.27 -2.14 3.67
CA TRP A 72 -5.03 -1.07 4.36
C TRP A 72 -6.45 -1.45 4.80
N ASP A 73 -6.74 -2.74 4.94
CA ASP A 73 -8.07 -3.20 5.37
C ASP A 73 -8.44 -2.56 6.72
N SER A 74 -9.71 -2.19 6.86
CA SER A 74 -10.22 -1.58 8.09
C SER A 74 -10.13 -2.54 9.28
N ASP A 75 -10.28 -3.84 9.03
CA ASP A 75 -10.07 -4.89 10.03
C ASP A 75 -8.58 -5.32 10.02
N PRO A 76 -7.85 -5.12 11.12
CA PRO A 76 -6.46 -5.56 11.24
C PRO A 76 -6.25 -7.05 11.00
N SER A 77 -7.26 -7.90 11.23
CA SER A 77 -7.17 -9.36 11.05
C SER A 77 -7.19 -9.81 9.60
N ASN A 78 -7.74 -8.99 8.69
CA ASN A 78 -7.76 -9.26 7.25
C ASN A 78 -6.43 -8.94 6.56
N ARG A 79 -5.57 -8.17 7.24
CA ARG A 79 -4.28 -7.72 6.71
C ARG A 79 -3.30 -8.90 6.64
N PRO A 80 -2.46 -8.98 5.60
CA PRO A 80 -1.46 -10.04 5.50
C PRO A 80 -0.42 -9.90 6.61
N THR A 81 0.25 -11.00 6.94
CA THR A 81 1.43 -10.94 7.79
C THR A 81 2.63 -10.40 6.99
N ILE A 82 3.67 -9.95 7.70
CA ILE A 82 4.91 -9.51 7.04
C ILE A 82 5.54 -10.62 6.19
N ILE A 83 5.42 -11.88 6.60
CA ILE A 83 5.94 -13.04 5.87
C ILE A 83 5.17 -13.23 4.55
N MET A 84 3.84 -13.12 4.58
CA MET A 84 3.03 -13.20 3.35
C MET A 84 3.36 -12.05 2.40
N LEU A 85 3.56 -10.85 2.94
CA LEU A 85 3.90 -9.67 2.16
C LEU A 85 5.28 -9.80 1.49
N GLU A 86 6.28 -10.26 2.25
CA GLU A 86 7.64 -10.50 1.75
C GLU A 86 7.63 -11.56 0.64
N ASN A 87 6.97 -12.70 0.84
CA ASN A 87 6.82 -13.73 -0.19
C ASN A 87 6.23 -13.17 -1.50
N ILE A 88 5.14 -12.39 -1.42
CA ILE A 88 4.49 -11.83 -2.62
C ILE A 88 5.43 -10.88 -3.36
N ILE A 89 6.10 -9.97 -2.63
CA ILE A 89 7.01 -8.99 -3.22
C ILE A 89 8.24 -9.68 -3.82
N SER A 90 8.80 -10.67 -3.13
CA SER A 90 9.93 -11.47 -3.61
C SER A 90 9.61 -12.20 -4.91
N GLU A 91 8.41 -12.80 -5.03
CA GLU A 91 7.95 -13.41 -6.28
C GLU A 91 7.80 -12.37 -7.40
N TRP A 92 7.29 -11.17 -7.13
CA TRP A 92 7.22 -10.12 -8.14
C TRP A 92 8.61 -9.68 -8.62
N ILE A 93 9.55 -9.47 -7.70
CA ILE A 93 10.93 -9.10 -8.03
C ILE A 93 11.56 -10.18 -8.91
N LYS A 94 11.36 -11.46 -8.56
CA LYS A 94 11.83 -12.59 -9.36
C LYS A 94 11.26 -12.57 -10.78
N CYS A 95 9.94 -12.44 -10.94
CA CYS A 95 9.33 -12.36 -12.27
C CYS A 95 9.83 -11.16 -13.10
N ILE A 96 10.08 -10.02 -12.45
CA ILE A 96 10.62 -8.83 -13.11
C ILE A 96 12.06 -9.09 -13.57
N ASN A 97 12.90 -9.67 -12.71
CA ASN A 97 14.28 -9.99 -13.05
C ASN A 97 14.35 -11.00 -14.21
N GLU A 98 13.55 -12.07 -14.16
CA GLU A 98 13.44 -13.05 -15.25
C GLU A 98 13.01 -12.39 -16.57
N TYR A 99 12.06 -11.43 -16.52
CA TYR A 99 11.66 -10.67 -17.70
C TYR A 99 12.83 -9.87 -18.29
N TYR A 100 13.61 -9.17 -17.45
CA TYR A 100 14.75 -8.40 -17.93
C TYR A 100 15.93 -9.27 -18.39
N GLU A 101 16.15 -10.45 -17.80
CA GLU A 101 17.16 -11.39 -18.28
C GLU A 101 16.81 -11.93 -19.68
N VAL A 102 15.54 -12.22 -19.93
CA VAL A 102 15.07 -12.73 -21.23
C VAL A 102 15.01 -11.65 -22.30
N ASN A 103 14.65 -10.41 -21.93
CA ASN A 103 14.38 -9.33 -22.89
C ASN A 103 15.46 -8.23 -22.92
N GLY A 104 16.43 -8.27 -22.00
CA GLY A 104 17.47 -7.25 -21.82
C GLY A 104 18.57 -7.24 -22.87
N ASP A 105 18.57 -8.18 -23.82
CA ASP A 105 19.50 -8.20 -24.96
C ASP A 105 19.01 -7.38 -26.17
N VAL A 106 17.99 -6.53 -25.98
CA VAL A 106 17.48 -5.63 -27.04
C VAL A 106 17.76 -4.16 -26.67
N ASN A 107 18.94 -3.70 -27.09
CA ASN A 107 19.34 -2.30 -27.31
C ASN A 107 19.48 -1.36 -26.10
N ASP A 108 20.56 -1.51 -25.36
CA ASP A 108 21.26 -0.35 -24.79
C ASP A 108 22.24 0.22 -25.83
N LYS A 109 21.70 1.03 -26.75
CA LYS A 109 22.45 2.05 -27.48
C LYS A 109 21.70 3.37 -27.35
N TYR A 110 22.02 4.10 -26.28
CA TYR A 110 21.88 5.55 -26.22
C TYR A 110 23.25 6.16 -25.91
#